data_AF-A0A8S9PBQ7-F1
#
_entry.id   AF-A0A8S9PBQ7-F1
#
_cell.length_a   1.000
_cell.length_b   1.000
_cell.length_c   1.000
_cell.angle_alpha   90.00
_cell.angle_beta   90.00
_cell.angle_gamma   90.00
#
_symmetry.space_group_name_H-M   'P 1'
#
loop_
_entity.id
_entity.type
_entity.pdbx_description
1 polymer ?
#
loop_
_entity_poly.entity_id
_entity_poly.type
_entity_poly.pdbx_seq_one_letter_code
_entity_poly.pdbx_strand_id
1 'polypeptide(L)'
;MLKKVSEPAASSSKKKPKASGSTPKVSPSSSSDPATVLANLNTKVFPLTPVVLPEGDSSASIQFIQSNLLQAMSQLFHLGERMDDQASFRAEMAALTSQLREEKDYVLPKVKEIKALKLKVRNQDEAGMLAAVENVSLREQLERREEEVCDLRCAAETFDVGKTMAVSGAIVKMVKTSEAEFLGLPAPSFEGEPMIPRKTEVEKTSEPAADDPPTDP
;
A
#
# COMPACT_ATOMS: atom_id res chain seq x y z
N MET A 1 25.86 -34.95 12.85
CA MET A 1 26.17 -34.39 14.18
C MET A 1 25.72 -32.93 14.17
N LEU A 2 24.57 -32.59 14.77
CA LEU A 2 24.43 -32.07 16.15
C LEU A 2 25.22 -30.75 16.31
N LYS A 3 24.63 -29.58 16.61
CA LYS A 3 23.49 -29.26 17.47
C LYS A 3 22.86 -27.90 17.12
N LYS A 4 21.53 -27.89 17.23
CA LYS A 4 20.60 -26.77 17.47
C LYS A 4 20.59 -26.44 18.97
N VAL A 5 20.60 -25.16 19.37
CA VAL A 5 20.14 -24.53 20.66
C VAL A 5 20.23 -23.00 20.45
N SER A 6 19.44 -22.07 20.98
CA SER A 6 18.09 -21.94 21.56
C SER A 6 17.99 -20.49 22.08
N GLU A 7 16.82 -19.88 21.89
CA GLU A 7 16.16 -18.68 22.50
C GLU A 7 16.51 -18.28 23.97
N PRO A 8 16.08 -17.09 24.53
CA PRO A 8 14.79 -16.40 24.27
C PRO A 8 14.66 -14.84 24.37
N ALA A 9 13.52 -14.38 23.84
CA ALA A 9 12.55 -13.36 24.30
C ALA A 9 12.88 -11.84 24.45
N ALA A 10 12.15 -11.02 23.66
CA ALA A 10 11.20 -9.98 24.11
C ALA A 10 10.38 -9.51 22.87
N SER A 11 9.18 -10.03 22.63
CA SER A 11 7.88 -9.44 23.00
C SER A 11 7.69 -7.94 22.71
N SER A 12 7.07 -7.59 21.57
CA SER A 12 5.70 -7.04 21.58
C SER A 12 5.15 -6.86 20.15
N SER A 13 4.01 -7.49 19.91
CA SER A 13 3.20 -7.39 18.69
C SER A 13 2.22 -6.23 18.80
N LYS A 14 2.11 -5.36 17.79
CA LYS A 14 0.87 -4.59 17.52
C LYS A 14 0.59 -4.47 16.03
N LYS A 15 -0.11 -5.48 15.49
CA LYS A 15 -0.90 -5.41 14.26
C LYS A 15 -2.26 -4.77 14.56
N LYS A 16 -2.65 -3.76 13.77
CA LYS A 16 -4.06 -3.39 13.47
C LYS A 16 -4.72 -4.56 12.67
N PRO A 17 -6.06 -4.74 12.55
CA PRO A 17 -7.09 -3.68 12.45
C PRO A 17 -8.53 -4.01 12.97
N LYS A 18 -9.42 -2.99 12.93
CA LYS A 18 -10.83 -3.04 12.49
C LYS A 18 -11.85 -3.98 13.17
N ALA A 19 -12.76 -3.40 13.95
CA ALA A 19 -14.22 -3.55 13.80
C ALA A 19 -14.94 -2.62 14.81
N SER A 20 -15.78 -1.72 14.29
CA SER A 20 -16.79 -1.03 15.09
C SER A 20 -17.80 -2.06 15.58
N GLY A 21 -17.77 -2.36 16.87
CA GLY A 21 -18.79 -3.14 17.58
C GLY A 21 -19.62 -2.19 18.44
N SER A 22 -20.91 -2.14 18.14
CA SER A 22 -21.94 -1.31 18.76
C SER A 22 -22.00 -1.47 20.29
N THR A 23 -22.30 -0.35 20.94
CA THR A 23 -22.78 -0.28 22.31
C THR A 23 -24.01 -1.15 22.55
N PRO A 24 -24.08 -1.93 23.64
CA PRO A 24 -25.34 -2.18 24.33
C PRO A 24 -25.70 -0.87 25.02
N LYS A 25 -26.43 -0.06 24.27
CA LYS A 25 -27.28 1.02 24.74
C LYS A 25 -28.02 0.51 25.98
N VAL A 26 -27.55 0.88 27.18
CA VAL A 26 -28.42 0.89 28.35
C VAL A 26 -29.43 1.97 28.02
N SER A 27 -30.56 1.52 27.50
CA SER A 27 -31.72 2.36 27.27
C SER A 27 -31.99 3.11 28.57
N PRO A 28 -31.94 4.45 28.62
CA PRO A 28 -32.95 5.09 29.41
C PRO A 28 -34.24 4.67 28.71
N SER A 29 -35.01 3.80 29.36
CA SER A 29 -36.39 3.51 28.96
C SER A 29 -37.21 4.78 29.12
N SER A 30 -36.94 5.75 28.26
CA SER A 30 -37.79 6.87 27.95
C SER A 30 -38.18 6.62 26.51
N SER A 31 -39.22 5.80 26.36
CA SER A 31 -40.02 5.80 25.15
C SER A 31 -40.56 7.22 25.01
N SER A 32 -39.83 8.07 24.30
CA SER A 32 -40.26 9.40 23.90
C SER A 32 -41.22 9.30 22.71
N ASP A 33 -42.00 8.22 22.61
CA ASP A 33 -43.14 8.18 21.71
C ASP A 33 -44.18 9.14 22.33
N PRO A 34 -44.50 10.26 21.67
CA PRO A 34 -45.45 11.23 22.18
C PRO A 34 -46.79 10.58 22.50
N ALA A 35 -47.18 9.50 21.80
CA ALA A 35 -48.39 8.74 22.12
C ALA A 35 -48.31 8.06 23.49
N THR A 36 -47.17 7.44 23.84
CA THR A 36 -46.97 6.86 25.19
C THR A 36 -46.87 7.91 26.29
N VAL A 37 -46.27 9.08 26.01
CA VAL A 37 -46.22 10.20 26.97
C VAL A 37 -47.61 10.78 27.19
N LEU A 38 -48.40 10.96 26.12
CA LEU A 38 -49.80 11.41 26.21
C LEU A 38 -50.67 10.40 26.95
N ALA A 39 -50.53 9.11 26.66
CA ALA A 39 -51.29 8.05 27.32
C ALA A 39 -50.98 8.00 28.82
N ASN A 40 -49.71 8.14 29.22
CA ASN A 40 -49.30 8.18 30.61
C ASN A 40 -49.79 9.46 31.31
N LEU A 41 -49.72 10.61 30.63
CA LEU A 41 -50.28 11.87 31.12
C LEU A 41 -51.80 11.75 31.31
N ASN A 42 -52.52 11.18 30.35
CA ASN A 42 -53.96 10.95 30.47
C ASN A 42 -54.31 10.11 31.69
N THR A 43 -53.59 9.01 31.93
CA THR A 43 -53.84 8.16 33.12
C THR A 43 -53.49 8.83 34.45
N LYS A 44 -52.64 9.87 34.45
CA LYS A 44 -52.24 10.62 35.65
C LYS A 44 -53.04 11.90 35.88
N VAL A 45 -53.52 12.54 34.81
CA VAL A 45 -54.33 13.77 34.84
C VAL A 45 -55.81 13.42 34.99
N PHE A 46 -56.26 12.30 34.41
CA PHE A 46 -57.60 11.76 34.55
C PHE A 46 -57.52 10.27 34.94
N PRO A 47 -57.38 9.96 36.25
CA PRO A 47 -57.46 8.59 36.71
C PRO A 47 -58.79 7.95 36.26
N LEU A 48 -58.72 6.83 35.56
CA LEU A 48 -59.90 6.03 35.20
C LEU A 48 -60.58 5.42 36.43
N THR A 49 -59.88 5.40 37.56
CA THR A 49 -60.40 5.05 38.87
C THR A 49 -61.11 6.25 39.49
N PRO A 50 -62.38 6.12 39.93
CA PRO A 50 -63.07 7.16 40.67
C PRO A 50 -62.20 7.60 41.85
N VAL A 51 -61.98 8.91 42.01
CA VAL A 51 -61.34 9.45 43.21
C VAL A 51 -62.23 9.09 44.39
N VAL A 52 -61.77 8.16 45.22
CA VAL A 52 -62.43 7.80 46.47
C VAL A 52 -62.23 8.97 47.41
N LEU A 53 -63.28 9.76 47.57
CA LEU A 53 -63.31 10.82 48.56
C LEU A 53 -63.23 10.20 49.96
N PRO A 54 -62.49 10.81 50.89
CA PRO A 54 -62.48 10.35 52.28
C PRO A 54 -63.91 10.29 52.81
N GLU A 55 -64.32 9.13 53.31
CA GLU A 55 -65.68 8.88 53.81
C GLU A 55 -65.85 9.61 55.16
N GLY A 56 -66.43 10.81 55.11
CA GLY A 56 -66.53 11.74 56.24
C GLY A 56 -67.03 13.12 55.83
N ASP A 57 -67.03 14.07 56.77
CA ASP A 57 -67.58 15.43 56.63
C ASP A 57 -67.18 16.11 55.31
N SER A 58 -68.13 16.77 54.66
CA SER A 58 -67.96 17.48 53.38
C SER A 58 -66.72 18.39 53.34
N SER A 59 -66.32 18.96 54.49
CA SER A 59 -65.11 19.75 54.65
C SER A 59 -63.81 18.99 54.31
N ALA A 60 -63.67 17.73 54.73
CA ALA A 60 -62.47 16.92 54.47
C ALA A 60 -62.34 16.56 52.99
N SER A 61 -63.46 16.28 52.32
CA SER A 61 -63.51 16.06 50.87
C SER A 61 -63.10 17.30 50.09
N ILE A 62 -63.56 18.49 50.50
CA ILE A 62 -63.19 19.77 49.88
C ILE A 62 -61.69 20.05 50.06
N GLN A 63 -61.14 19.85 51.26
CA GLN A 63 -59.71 20.05 51.52
C GLN A 63 -58.83 19.09 50.70
N PHE A 64 -59.24 17.83 50.57
CA PHE A 64 -58.55 16.85 49.75
C PHE A 64 -58.52 17.24 48.27
N ILE A 65 -59.66 17.68 47.71
CA ILE A 65 -59.73 18.15 46.32
C ILE A 65 -58.86 19.40 46.13
N GLN A 66 -58.91 20.35 47.06
CA GLN A 66 -58.10 21.57 46.99
C GLN A 66 -56.60 21.27 47.06
N SER A 67 -56.17 20.36 47.93
CA SER A 67 -54.78 19.93 48.05
C SER A 67 -54.27 19.27 46.77
N ASN A 68 -55.04 18.35 46.19
CA ASN A 68 -54.68 17.69 44.93
C ASN A 68 -54.62 18.67 43.76
N LEU A 69 -55.57 19.60 43.67
CA LEU A 69 -55.56 20.63 42.64
C LEU A 69 -54.30 21.50 42.73
N LEU A 70 -53.93 21.92 43.96
CA LEU A 70 -52.73 22.72 44.18
C LEU A 70 -51.46 21.93 43.80
N GLN A 71 -51.40 20.64 44.12
CA GLN A 71 -50.30 19.75 43.75
C GLN A 71 -50.18 19.57 42.22
N ALA A 72 -51.30 19.39 41.51
CA ALA A 72 -51.32 19.28 40.06
C ALA A 72 -50.88 20.60 39.38
N MET A 73 -51.35 21.74 39.89
CA MET A 73 -50.92 23.05 39.38
C MET A 73 -49.41 23.27 39.58
N SER A 74 -48.86 22.87 40.73
CA SER A 74 -47.42 22.95 40.98
C SER A 74 -46.60 22.07 40.02
N GLN A 75 -47.05 20.85 39.73
CA GLN A 75 -46.38 19.99 38.75
C GLN A 75 -46.45 20.55 37.33
N LEU A 76 -47.58 21.14 36.95
CA LEU A 76 -47.76 21.75 35.63
C LEU A 76 -46.87 22.99 35.46
N PHE A 77 -46.72 23.80 36.52
CA PHE A 77 -45.83 24.96 36.54
C PHE A 77 -44.36 24.55 36.27
N HIS A 78 -43.84 23.58 37.02
CA HIS A 78 -42.47 23.09 36.80
C HIS A 78 -42.30 22.36 35.46
N LEU A 79 -43.35 21.71 34.95
CA LEU A 79 -43.30 21.13 33.62
C LEU A 79 -43.18 22.21 32.54
N GLY A 80 -43.89 23.33 32.69
CA GLY A 80 -43.76 24.51 31.84
C GLY A 80 -42.33 25.06 31.82
N GLU A 81 -41.72 25.26 32.99
CA GLU A 81 -40.32 25.71 33.10
C GLU A 81 -39.35 24.76 32.37
N ARG A 82 -39.52 23.44 32.50
CA ARG A 82 -38.67 22.46 31.78
C ARG A 82 -38.94 22.41 30.27
N MET A 83 -40.10 22.86 29.81
CA MET A 83 -40.39 22.97 28.38
C MET A 83 -39.78 24.24 27.78
N ASP A 84 -39.51 25.26 28.57
CA ASP A 84 -38.76 26.43 28.10
C ASP A 84 -37.31 26.05 27.75
N ASP A 85 -36.71 25.08 28.45
CA ASP A 85 -35.41 24.47 28.08
C ASP A 85 -35.45 23.72 26.74
N GLN A 86 -36.64 23.31 26.26
CA GLN A 86 -36.82 22.68 24.94
C GLN A 86 -36.47 23.65 23.81
N ALA A 87 -36.63 24.96 24.03
CA ALA A 87 -36.20 25.97 23.08
C ALA A 87 -34.67 25.97 22.92
N SER A 88 -33.92 25.78 24.02
CA SER A 88 -32.47 25.61 24.01
C SER A 88 -32.08 24.36 23.22
N PHE A 89 -32.69 23.21 23.53
CA PHE A 89 -32.43 21.96 22.80
C PHE A 89 -32.71 22.10 21.29
N ARG A 90 -33.79 22.79 20.91
CA ARG A 90 -34.11 23.05 19.50
C ARG A 90 -33.06 23.95 18.83
N ALA A 91 -32.56 24.96 19.54
CA ALA A 91 -31.51 25.84 19.04
C ALA A 91 -30.19 25.07 18.86
N GLU A 92 -29.82 24.19 19.79
CA GLU A 92 -28.65 23.31 19.67
C GLU A 92 -28.76 22.36 18.48
N MET A 93 -29.92 21.75 18.26
CA MET A 93 -30.17 20.90 17.09
C MET A 93 -30.01 21.67 15.78
N ALA A 94 -30.48 22.92 15.73
CA ALA A 94 -30.30 23.78 14.56
C ALA A 94 -28.82 24.15 14.35
N ALA A 95 -28.11 24.49 15.42
CA ALA A 95 -26.68 24.79 15.38
C ALA A 95 -25.87 23.58 14.89
N LEU A 96 -26.14 22.39 15.40
CA LEU A 96 -25.49 21.14 14.97
C LEU A 96 -25.77 20.83 13.49
N THR A 97 -26.99 21.07 13.03
CA THR A 97 -27.35 20.90 11.62
C THR A 97 -26.60 21.87 10.72
N SER A 98 -26.40 23.11 11.18
CA SER A 98 -25.61 24.12 10.46
C SER A 98 -24.13 23.74 10.43
N GLN A 99 -23.58 23.30 11.56
CA GLN A 99 -22.19 22.86 11.67
C GLN A 99 -21.90 21.67 10.75
N LEU A 100 -22.80 20.67 10.72
CA LEU A 100 -22.67 19.51 9.83
C LEU A 100 -22.63 19.94 8.35
N ARG A 101 -23.41 20.94 7.96
CA ARG A 101 -23.43 21.47 6.59
C ARG A 101 -22.10 22.14 6.26
N GLU A 102 -21.64 23.03 7.13
CA GLU A 102 -20.39 23.77 6.95
C GLU A 102 -19.17 22.84 6.91
N GLU A 103 -19.10 21.88 7.83
CA GLU A 103 -18.03 20.89 7.86
C GLU A 103 -18.03 20.03 6.60
N LYS A 104 -19.22 19.58 6.14
CA LYS A 104 -19.36 18.84 4.89
C LYS A 104 -18.89 19.67 3.68
N ASP A 105 -19.24 20.96 3.63
CA ASP A 105 -18.82 21.85 2.54
C ASP A 105 -17.31 22.16 2.60
N TYR A 106 -16.69 22.15 3.78
CA TYR A 106 -15.24 22.27 3.96
C TYR A 106 -14.47 20.99 3.61
N VAL A 107 -14.99 19.81 3.97
CA VAL A 107 -14.33 18.52 3.72
C VAL A 107 -14.39 18.13 2.25
N LEU A 108 -15.49 18.43 1.56
CA LEU A 108 -15.69 18.05 0.16
C LEU A 108 -14.57 18.50 -0.80
N PRO A 109 -14.10 19.77 -0.82
CA PRO A 109 -12.99 20.18 -1.68
C PRO A 109 -11.69 19.45 -1.34
N LYS A 110 -11.39 19.22 -0.05
CA LYS A 110 -10.20 18.47 0.37
C LYS A 110 -10.23 17.03 -0.12
N VAL A 111 -11.40 16.37 -0.10
CA VAL A 111 -11.56 15.02 -0.65
C VAL A 111 -11.28 15.00 -2.16
N LYS A 112 -11.71 16.02 -2.90
CA LYS A 112 -11.40 16.16 -4.34
C LYS A 112 -9.91 16.36 -4.58
N GLU A 113 -9.25 17.20 -3.78
CA GLU A 113 -7.81 17.43 -3.84
C GLU A 113 -7.02 16.16 -3.53
N ILE A 114 -7.35 15.43 -2.47
CA ILE A 114 -6.73 14.13 -2.14
C ILE A 114 -6.88 13.15 -3.30
N LYS A 115 -8.04 13.08 -3.93
CA LYS A 115 -8.27 12.21 -5.10
C LYS A 115 -7.39 12.60 -6.29
N ALA A 116 -7.23 13.91 -6.55
CA ALA A 116 -6.36 14.42 -7.60
C ALA A 116 -4.88 14.13 -7.31
N LEU A 117 -4.42 14.38 -6.09
CA LEU A 117 -3.05 14.08 -5.65
C LEU A 117 -2.76 12.59 -5.73
N LYS A 118 -3.69 11.73 -5.30
CA LYS A 118 -3.54 10.27 -5.41
C LYS A 118 -3.40 9.80 -6.86
N LEU A 119 -4.08 10.45 -7.81
CA LEU A 119 -3.89 10.16 -9.23
C LEU A 119 -2.50 10.58 -9.70
N LYS A 120 -2.04 11.77 -9.32
CA LYS A 120 -0.71 12.28 -9.67
C LYS A 120 0.41 11.38 -9.15
N VAL A 121 0.31 10.91 -7.90
CA VAL A 121 1.28 9.97 -7.31
C VAL A 121 1.36 8.69 -8.13
N ARG A 122 0.23 8.07 -8.47
CA ARG A 122 0.24 6.84 -9.29
C ARG A 122 0.88 7.05 -10.66
N ASN A 123 0.61 8.17 -11.32
CA ASN A 123 1.22 8.47 -12.62
C ASN A 123 2.75 8.67 -12.49
N GLN A 124 3.22 9.25 -11.39
CA GLN A 124 4.65 9.38 -11.11
C GLN A 124 5.30 8.03 -10.80
N ASP A 125 4.62 7.16 -10.05
CA ASP A 125 5.10 5.80 -9.77
C ASP A 125 5.25 4.99 -11.06
N GLU A 126 4.28 5.07 -11.97
CA GLU A 126 4.33 4.40 -13.27
C GLU A 126 5.45 4.96 -14.15
N ALA A 127 5.60 6.29 -14.24
CA ALA A 127 6.69 6.92 -14.96
C ALA A 127 8.07 6.54 -14.36
N GLY A 128 8.16 6.48 -13.03
CA GLY A 128 9.37 6.06 -12.32
C GLY A 128 9.72 4.61 -12.59
N MET A 129 8.74 3.71 -12.65
CA MET A 129 8.94 2.31 -13.01
C MET A 129 9.44 2.16 -14.46
N LEU A 130 8.86 2.87 -15.42
CA LEU A 130 9.33 2.87 -16.81
C LEU A 130 10.77 3.38 -16.92
N ALA A 131 11.11 4.47 -16.23
CA ALA A 131 12.47 4.99 -16.19
C ALA A 131 13.45 3.99 -15.55
N ALA A 132 13.05 3.27 -14.50
CA ALA A 132 13.90 2.25 -13.87
C ALA A 132 14.19 1.08 -14.84
N VAL A 133 13.17 0.61 -15.57
CA VAL A 133 13.31 -0.46 -16.58
C VAL A 133 14.26 -0.02 -17.70
N GLU A 134 14.12 1.20 -18.21
CA GLU A 134 15.01 1.75 -19.23
C GLU A 134 16.46 1.85 -18.72
N ASN A 135 16.67 2.32 -17.49
CA ASN A 135 18.01 2.39 -16.89
C ASN A 135 18.68 1.01 -16.76
N VAL A 136 17.92 -0.03 -16.41
CA VAL A 136 18.45 -1.41 -16.38
C VAL A 136 18.88 -1.84 -17.78
N SER A 137 18.02 -1.66 -18.78
CA SER A 137 18.33 -1.99 -20.18
C SER A 137 19.56 -1.25 -20.72
N LEU A 138 19.70 0.04 -20.39
CA LEU A 138 20.87 0.83 -20.80
C LEU A 138 22.16 0.37 -20.13
N ARG A 139 22.11 -0.03 -18.86
CA ARG A 139 23.27 -0.60 -18.15
C ARG A 139 23.71 -1.92 -18.76
N GLU A 140 22.78 -2.81 -19.08
CA GLU A 140 23.10 -4.08 -19.76
C GLU A 140 23.68 -3.85 -21.15
N GLN A 141 23.20 -2.84 -21.88
CA GLN A 141 23.79 -2.45 -23.17
C GLN A 141 25.20 -1.89 -23.02
N LEU A 142 25.44 -1.07 -21.99
CA LEU A 142 26.76 -0.52 -21.69
C LEU A 142 27.75 -1.64 -21.38
N GLU A 143 27.37 -2.59 -20.51
CA GLU A 143 28.19 -3.74 -20.14
C GLU A 143 28.57 -4.59 -21.36
N ARG A 144 27.59 -4.91 -22.23
CA ARG A 144 27.87 -5.61 -23.49
C ARG A 144 28.84 -4.86 -24.39
N ARG A 145 28.71 -3.53 -24.48
CA ARG A 145 29.62 -2.71 -25.29
C ARG A 145 31.02 -2.61 -24.68
N GLU A 146 31.13 -2.64 -23.36
CA GLU A 146 32.43 -2.71 -22.67
C GLU A 146 33.14 -4.05 -22.94
N GLU A 147 32.41 -5.15 -22.95
CA GLU A 147 32.93 -6.48 -23.34
C GLU A 147 33.42 -6.48 -24.80
N GLU A 148 32.61 -5.99 -25.75
CA GLU A 148 33.01 -5.88 -27.16
C GLU A 148 34.30 -5.06 -27.34
N VAL A 149 34.48 -3.98 -26.56
CA VAL A 149 35.69 -3.15 -26.59
C VAL A 149 36.90 -3.91 -26.03
N CYS A 150 36.73 -4.74 -25.01
CA CYS A 150 37.79 -5.60 -24.49
C CYS A 150 38.24 -6.61 -25.56
N ASP A 151 37.31 -7.30 -26.21
CA ASP A 151 37.63 -8.26 -27.27
C ASP A 151 38.36 -7.63 -28.46
N LEU A 152 37.88 -6.46 -28.92
CA LEU A 152 38.51 -5.72 -30.01
C LEU A 152 39.93 -5.28 -29.65
N ARG A 153 40.18 -4.90 -28.40
CA ARG A 153 41.51 -4.54 -27.91
C ARG A 153 42.45 -5.74 -27.97
N CYS A 154 42.02 -6.90 -27.49
CA CYS A 154 42.79 -8.14 -27.59
C CYS A 154 43.07 -8.53 -29.06
N ALA A 155 42.08 -8.37 -29.94
CA ALA A 155 42.25 -8.62 -31.37
C ALA A 155 43.26 -7.64 -32.00
N ALA A 156 43.23 -6.36 -31.65
CA ALA A 156 44.16 -5.36 -32.14
C ALA A 156 45.61 -5.63 -31.69
N GLU A 157 45.81 -6.01 -30.43
CA GLU A 157 47.12 -6.36 -29.88
C GLU A 157 47.71 -7.60 -30.57
N THR A 158 46.90 -8.64 -30.76
CA THR A 158 47.34 -9.86 -31.45
C THR A 158 47.63 -9.61 -32.94
N PHE A 159 46.87 -8.74 -33.59
CA PHE A 159 47.13 -8.32 -34.96
C PHE A 159 48.46 -7.60 -35.12
N ASP A 160 48.80 -6.67 -34.21
CA ASP A 160 50.05 -5.92 -34.29
C ASP A 160 51.29 -6.81 -34.10
N VAL A 161 51.23 -7.76 -33.15
CA VAL A 161 52.28 -8.78 -32.98
C VAL A 161 52.41 -9.64 -34.24
N GLY A 162 51.29 -10.15 -34.77
CA GLY A 162 51.28 -10.94 -36.00
C GLY A 162 51.86 -10.20 -37.19
N LYS A 163 51.53 -8.91 -37.33
CA LYS A 163 52.07 -8.02 -38.35
C LYS A 163 53.59 -7.85 -38.20
N THR A 164 54.08 -7.57 -37.00
CA THR A 164 55.52 -7.42 -36.72
C THR A 164 56.28 -8.71 -37.07
N MET A 165 55.76 -9.87 -36.65
CA MET A 165 56.35 -11.17 -36.98
C MET A 165 56.38 -11.43 -38.49
N ALA A 166 55.30 -11.12 -39.20
CA ALA A 166 55.25 -11.27 -40.66
C ALA A 166 56.27 -10.38 -41.37
N VAL A 167 56.41 -9.12 -40.95
CA VAL A 167 57.39 -8.17 -41.49
C VAL A 167 58.82 -8.64 -41.21
N SER A 168 59.15 -9.00 -39.97
CA SER A 168 60.47 -9.52 -39.61
C SER A 168 60.79 -10.81 -40.37
N GLY A 169 59.82 -11.72 -40.52
CA GLY A 169 59.97 -12.94 -41.31
C GLY A 169 60.25 -12.66 -42.78
N ALA A 170 59.58 -11.67 -43.38
CA ALA A 170 59.82 -11.23 -44.75
C ALA A 170 61.23 -10.62 -44.92
N ILE A 171 61.67 -9.77 -43.98
CA ILE A 171 63.03 -9.19 -43.99
C ILE A 171 64.09 -10.29 -43.90
N VAL A 172 63.96 -11.23 -42.97
CA VAL A 172 64.93 -12.34 -42.81
C VAL A 172 64.99 -13.20 -44.06
N LYS A 173 63.84 -13.52 -44.67
CA LYS A 173 63.81 -14.25 -45.95
C LYS A 173 64.58 -13.48 -47.02
N MET A 174 64.26 -12.20 -47.22
CA MET A 174 64.91 -11.34 -48.22
C MET A 174 66.43 -11.28 -48.04
N VAL A 175 66.90 -11.03 -46.81
CA VAL A 175 68.34 -10.96 -46.47
C VAL A 175 69.04 -12.27 -46.81
N LYS A 176 68.48 -13.41 -46.39
CA LYS A 176 69.07 -14.73 -46.68
C LYS A 176 69.09 -15.07 -48.17
N THR A 177 68.06 -14.71 -48.93
CA THR A 177 68.10 -14.90 -50.40
C THR A 177 69.19 -14.06 -51.03
N SER A 178 69.32 -12.77 -50.67
CA SER A 178 70.37 -11.91 -51.22
C SER A 178 71.78 -12.35 -50.84
N GLU A 179 71.96 -12.90 -49.64
CA GLU A 179 73.25 -13.45 -49.19
C GLU A 179 73.64 -14.70 -49.98
N ALA A 180 72.70 -15.63 -50.19
CA ALA A 180 72.94 -16.81 -51.00
C ALA A 180 73.29 -16.46 -52.46
N GLU A 181 72.59 -15.48 -53.04
CA GLU A 181 72.90 -14.94 -54.38
C GLU A 181 74.30 -14.36 -54.45
N PHE A 182 74.70 -13.54 -53.47
CA PHE A 182 76.04 -12.95 -53.40
C PHE A 182 77.15 -14.00 -53.31
N LEU A 183 76.90 -15.11 -52.61
CA LEU A 183 77.85 -16.22 -52.46
C LEU A 183 77.82 -17.23 -53.63
N GLY A 184 76.94 -17.04 -54.62
CA GLY A 184 76.75 -17.99 -55.73
C GLY A 184 76.16 -19.34 -55.29
N LEU A 185 75.46 -19.36 -54.15
CA LEU A 185 74.80 -20.54 -53.62
C LEU A 185 73.36 -20.63 -54.19
N PRO A 186 72.79 -21.85 -54.29
CA PRO A 186 71.39 -22.01 -54.65
C PRO A 186 70.49 -21.32 -53.61
N ALA A 187 69.36 -20.76 -54.06
CA ALA A 187 68.44 -20.04 -53.21
C ALA A 187 67.94 -20.94 -52.05
N PRO A 188 67.97 -20.46 -50.79
CA PRO A 188 67.49 -21.23 -49.65
C PRO A 188 65.99 -21.50 -49.78
N SER A 189 65.61 -22.78 -49.70
CA SER A 189 64.19 -23.17 -49.62
C SER A 189 63.66 -22.90 -48.22
N PHE A 190 62.54 -22.19 -48.14
CA PHE A 190 61.83 -21.89 -46.90
C PHE A 190 60.50 -22.66 -46.77
N GLU A 191 60.36 -23.77 -47.49
CA GLU A 191 59.15 -24.63 -47.53
C GLU A 191 59.02 -25.60 -46.35
N GLY A 192 59.60 -25.26 -45.18
CA GLY A 192 59.17 -25.92 -43.94
C GLY A 192 57.74 -25.49 -43.64
N GLU A 193 56.77 -26.39 -43.79
CA GLU A 193 55.36 -26.12 -43.45
C GLU A 193 55.28 -25.50 -42.04
N PRO A 194 54.63 -24.32 -41.88
CA PRO A 194 54.37 -23.81 -40.56
C PRO A 194 53.42 -24.78 -39.86
N MET A 195 53.92 -25.47 -38.83
CA MET A 195 53.12 -26.35 -37.99
C MET A 195 52.14 -25.49 -37.18
N ILE A 196 50.98 -25.17 -37.77
CA ILE A 196 49.90 -24.44 -37.10
C ILE A 196 49.46 -25.30 -35.91
N PRO A 197 49.54 -24.81 -34.65
CA PRO A 197 48.96 -25.52 -33.51
C PRO A 197 47.46 -25.66 -33.75
N ARG A 198 47.02 -26.88 -34.11
CA ARG A 198 45.62 -27.24 -34.26
C ARG A 198 44.94 -26.94 -32.92
N LYS A 199 44.06 -25.94 -32.87
CA LYS A 199 43.17 -25.75 -31.72
C LYS A 199 42.30 -27.00 -31.65
N THR A 200 42.51 -27.82 -30.62
CA THR A 200 41.67 -28.97 -30.32
C THR A 200 40.25 -28.45 -30.07
N GLU A 201 39.33 -28.79 -30.96
CA GLU A 201 37.90 -28.70 -30.69
C GLU A 201 37.61 -29.55 -29.46
N VAL A 202 37.31 -28.90 -28.34
CA VAL A 202 36.63 -29.57 -27.22
C VAL A 202 35.20 -29.82 -27.69
N GLU A 203 35.03 -31.02 -28.20
CA GLU A 203 33.90 -31.92 -28.05
C GLU A 203 32.59 -31.28 -27.56
N LYS A 204 31.69 -31.15 -28.53
CA LYS A 204 30.25 -31.02 -28.36
C LYS A 204 29.71 -32.27 -27.64
N THR A 205 29.50 -32.19 -26.33
CA THR A 205 28.64 -33.13 -25.59
C THR A 205 27.29 -32.49 -25.27
N SER A 206 26.29 -32.98 -26.00
CA SER A 206 24.96 -33.39 -25.51
C SER A 206 24.03 -32.35 -24.90
N GLU A 207 23.06 -31.98 -25.73
CA GLU A 207 21.70 -31.57 -25.37
C GLU A 207 21.02 -32.65 -24.50
N PRO A 208 20.51 -32.35 -23.29
CA PRO A 208 19.54 -33.20 -22.63
C PRO A 208 18.12 -32.70 -22.90
N ALA A 209 17.26 -33.70 -23.12
CA ALA A 209 15.89 -33.60 -23.57
C ALA A 209 14.97 -32.71 -22.71
N ALA A 210 13.92 -32.24 -23.38
CA ALA A 210 12.74 -31.61 -22.80
C ALA A 210 12.21 -32.39 -21.59
N ASP A 211 12.07 -31.70 -20.46
CA ASP A 211 11.33 -32.18 -19.30
C ASP A 211 9.92 -31.58 -19.38
N ASP A 212 8.96 -32.43 -19.73
CA ASP A 212 7.53 -32.11 -19.71
C ASP A 212 7.04 -31.99 -18.26
N PRO A 213 6.07 -31.11 -17.95
CA PRO A 213 5.59 -30.91 -16.59
C PRO A 213 4.67 -32.05 -16.13
N PRO A 214 4.67 -32.41 -14.83
CA PRO A 214 3.73 -33.39 -14.31
C PRO A 214 2.31 -32.83 -14.34
N THR A 215 1.43 -33.57 -15.03
CA THR A 215 -0.02 -33.37 -15.06
C THR A 215 -0.67 -34.19 -13.94
N ASP A 216 -1.34 -33.49 -13.02
CA ASP A 216 -2.54 -33.84 -12.20
C ASP A 216 -2.52 -35.06 -11.26
N PRO A 217 -3.45 -35.17 -10.27
CA PRO A 217 -4.76 -34.50 -10.10
C PRO A 217 -4.95 -33.55 -8.89
#